data_AF-A0A6J7F860-F1
#
_entry.id   AF-A0A6J7F860-F1
#
_cell.length_a   1.000
_cell.length_b   1.000
_cell.length_c   1.000
_cell.angle_alpha   90.00
_cell.angle_beta   90.00
_cell.angle_gamma   90.00
#
_symmetry.space_group_name_H-M   'P 1'
#
loop_
_entity.id
_entity.type
_entity.pdbx_description
1 polymer ?
#
loop_
_entity_poly.entity_id
_entity_poly.type
_entity_poly.pdbx_seq_one_letter_code
_entity_poly.pdbx_strand_id
1 'polypeptide(L)'
;MSTTIAPPSPAPAPGHEKSAWKVALAPYAKPDLRRSVLDLLTSVVPYIAGFVAMYLLLDVSYVLTLLLSIPTAGFLLRTYIVFHDCAHGNFMPTKRGNQVVGVFTALLVYTPFSAWRHSHAMHHASAGDLDRRGDGDVPTMTVAEWNTASRGKRLEYRLTRSPWIMFTIGPFYALVLQPRLWKRTDRPRIQNSIKLTNITLVVAVAVLCVVMGPVAFLAVQLPLVVLAGGAGIWLFFVQHQYEDAYWENSDSWDYAEAALQGSSYLKLPKVLQFFSGNIGLHHVHHLSAKVPNYRLQAAHDDTDLFRDVPVLSLGTAVRSMRLKLWCEDRKRLVTWAEAAEPAPAAAA
;
A
#
# COMPACT_ATOMS: atom_id res chain seq x y z
N MET A 1 -42.96 -48.31 11.68
CA MET A 1 -42.19 -47.05 11.79
C MET A 1 -41.00 -47.16 10.84
N SER A 2 -41.11 -46.60 9.64
CA SER A 2 -40.00 -46.52 8.68
C SER A 2 -39.65 -45.06 8.50
N THR A 3 -38.50 -44.67 9.03
CA THR A 3 -37.89 -43.36 8.86
C THR A 3 -37.18 -43.33 7.50
N THR A 4 -37.79 -42.63 6.53
CA THR A 4 -37.14 -42.32 5.26
C THR A 4 -36.14 -41.18 5.49
N ILE A 5 -34.85 -41.51 5.47
CA ILE A 5 -33.77 -40.51 5.49
C ILE A 5 -33.75 -39.87 4.10
N ALA A 6 -33.99 -38.56 4.04
CA ALA A 6 -33.86 -37.79 2.81
C ALA A 6 -32.39 -37.81 2.33
N PRO A 7 -32.14 -37.91 1.01
CA PRO A 7 -30.78 -37.90 0.49
C PRO A 7 -30.10 -36.57 0.78
N PRO A 8 -28.78 -36.55 1.01
CA PRO A 8 -28.03 -35.31 1.21
C PRO A 8 -28.16 -34.43 -0.04
N SER A 9 -28.34 -33.12 0.18
CA SER A 9 -28.36 -32.13 -0.89
C SER A 9 -27.09 -32.24 -1.74
N PRO A 10 -27.19 -32.13 -3.08
CA PRO A 10 -26.01 -32.16 -3.95
C PRO A 10 -25.06 -31.03 -3.59
N ALA A 11 -23.76 -31.34 -3.55
CA ALA A 11 -22.71 -30.35 -3.37
C ALA A 11 -22.84 -29.24 -4.44
N PRO A 12 -22.64 -27.96 -4.08
CA PRO A 12 -22.73 -26.87 -5.04
C PRO A 12 -21.71 -27.06 -6.16
N ALA A 13 -22.11 -26.72 -7.39
CA ALA A 13 -21.25 -26.85 -8.56
C ALA A 13 -19.96 -26.01 -8.40
N PRO A 14 -18.79 -26.48 -8.89
CA PRO A 14 -17.46 -25.89 -8.65
C PRO A 14 -17.21 -24.46 -9.20
N GLY A 15 -18.25 -23.75 -9.65
CA GLY A 15 -18.20 -22.34 -10.02
C GLY A 15 -18.81 -21.37 -8.99
N HIS A 16 -19.62 -21.86 -8.03
CA HIS A 16 -20.33 -20.98 -7.08
C HIS A 16 -19.43 -20.48 -5.93
N GLU A 17 -18.41 -21.25 -5.51
CA GLU A 17 -17.53 -20.88 -4.40
C GLU A 17 -16.54 -19.76 -4.75
N LYS A 18 -15.98 -19.75 -5.97
CA LYS A 18 -14.92 -18.78 -6.39
C LYS A 18 -15.37 -17.31 -6.41
N SER A 19 -16.65 -17.03 -6.16
CA SER A 19 -17.19 -15.67 -6.06
C SER A 19 -18.06 -15.41 -4.83
N ALA A 20 -18.15 -16.35 -3.88
CA ALA A 20 -18.95 -16.19 -2.66
C ALA A 20 -18.53 -14.95 -1.85
N TRP A 21 -17.24 -14.65 -1.84
CA TRP A 21 -16.69 -13.44 -1.23
C TRP A 21 -17.24 -12.14 -1.86
N LYS A 22 -17.57 -12.13 -3.17
CA LYS A 22 -18.15 -10.94 -3.82
C LYS A 22 -19.53 -10.62 -3.26
N VAL A 23 -20.32 -11.66 -2.96
CA VAL A 23 -21.64 -11.52 -2.35
C VAL A 23 -21.49 -11.04 -0.90
N ALA A 24 -20.58 -11.65 -0.13
CA ALA A 24 -20.31 -11.27 1.26
C ALA A 24 -19.86 -9.80 1.39
N LEU A 25 -19.04 -9.31 0.46
CA LEU A 25 -18.47 -7.95 0.51
C LEU A 25 -19.33 -6.88 -0.18
N ALA A 26 -20.34 -7.27 -0.96
CA ALA A 26 -21.21 -6.34 -1.69
C ALA A 26 -21.88 -5.26 -0.81
N PRO A 27 -22.34 -5.55 0.43
CA PRO A 27 -22.90 -4.53 1.32
C PRO A 27 -21.89 -3.43 1.69
N TYR A 28 -20.61 -3.78 1.81
CA TYR A 28 -19.53 -2.87 2.21
C TYR A 28 -18.97 -2.08 1.02
N ALA A 29 -19.13 -2.57 -0.21
CA ALA A 29 -18.62 -1.93 -1.43
C ALA A 29 -19.38 -0.65 -1.88
N LYS A 30 -20.41 -0.21 -1.15
CA LYS A 30 -21.14 1.02 -1.44
C LYS A 30 -20.55 2.22 -0.68
N PRO A 31 -20.05 3.26 -1.36
CA PRO A 31 -19.60 4.48 -0.68
C PRO A 31 -20.74 5.16 0.10
N ASP A 32 -20.38 5.75 1.24
CA ASP A 32 -21.24 6.62 2.03
C ASP A 32 -20.70 8.05 1.97
N LEU A 33 -21.46 8.96 1.37
CA LEU A 33 -21.01 10.33 1.14
C LEU A 33 -20.64 11.06 2.45
N ARG A 34 -21.39 10.84 3.54
CA ARG A 34 -21.11 11.51 4.82
C ARG A 34 -19.79 11.02 5.40
N ARG A 35 -19.57 9.70 5.38
CA ARG A 35 -18.32 9.11 5.86
C ARG A 35 -17.13 9.52 4.99
N SER A 36 -17.29 9.55 3.67
CA SER A 36 -16.22 10.00 2.76
C SER A 36 -15.86 11.47 2.97
N VAL A 37 -16.84 12.35 3.15
CA VAL A 37 -16.57 13.77 3.45
C VAL A 37 -15.89 13.91 4.81
N LEU A 38 -16.37 13.19 5.84
CA LEU A 38 -15.74 13.21 7.16
C LEU A 38 -14.29 12.71 7.10
N ASP A 39 -14.04 11.62 6.37
CA ASP A 39 -12.71 11.04 6.21
C ASP A 39 -11.76 11.99 5.45
N LEU A 40 -12.24 12.62 4.37
CA LEU A 40 -11.50 13.64 3.64
C LEU A 40 -11.15 14.83 4.55
N LEU A 41 -12.12 15.37 5.30
CA LEU A 41 -11.90 16.52 6.17
C LEU A 41 -10.98 16.20 7.35
N THR A 42 -11.16 15.04 8.00
CA THR A 42 -10.30 14.61 9.12
C THR A 42 -8.89 14.18 8.68
N SER A 43 -8.66 14.03 7.38
CA SER A 43 -7.34 13.80 6.80
C SER A 43 -6.67 15.10 6.36
N VAL A 44 -7.32 15.85 5.45
CA VAL A 44 -6.70 16.98 4.76
C VAL A 44 -6.62 18.22 5.63
N VAL A 45 -7.66 18.55 6.40
CA VAL A 45 -7.69 19.80 7.17
C VAL A 45 -6.62 19.80 8.26
N PRO A 46 -6.48 18.74 9.10
CA PRO A 46 -5.41 18.69 10.08
C PRO A 46 -4.01 18.62 9.47
N TYR A 47 -3.86 18.00 8.29
CA TYR A 47 -2.59 18.04 7.55
C TYR A 47 -2.20 19.47 7.16
N ILE A 48 -3.10 20.22 6.52
CA ILE A 48 -2.84 21.61 6.11
C ILE A 48 -2.59 22.49 7.33
N ALA A 49 -3.42 22.35 8.38
CA ALA A 49 -3.24 23.10 9.62
C ALA A 49 -1.91 22.78 10.30
N GLY A 50 -1.51 21.50 10.36
CA GLY A 50 -0.21 21.06 10.88
C GLY A 50 0.95 21.61 10.07
N PHE A 51 0.87 21.61 8.74
CA PHE A 51 1.88 22.18 7.85
C PHE A 51 2.07 23.68 8.10
N VAL A 52 0.97 24.45 8.20
CA VAL A 52 1.02 25.89 8.51
C VAL A 52 1.59 26.13 9.91
N ALA A 53 1.12 25.37 10.92
CA ALA A 53 1.62 25.49 12.28
C ALA A 53 3.12 25.14 12.39
N MET A 54 3.59 24.14 11.64
CA MET A 54 5.03 23.83 11.55
C MET A 54 5.83 25.00 10.99
N TYR A 55 5.33 25.66 9.94
CA TYR A 55 5.99 26.85 9.39
C TYR A 55 6.07 27.98 10.42
N LEU A 56 4.98 28.29 11.12
CA LEU A 56 4.95 29.32 12.16
C LEU A 56 5.83 28.97 13.36
N LEU A 57 6.04 27.68 13.65
CA LEU A 57 6.92 27.23 14.74
C LEU A 57 8.41 27.32 14.40
N LEU A 58 8.81 27.53 13.14
CA LEU A 58 10.22 27.68 12.78
C LEU A 58 10.88 28.85 13.52
N ASP A 59 10.16 29.96 13.70
CA ASP A 59 10.65 31.15 14.41
C ASP A 59 10.69 30.97 15.94
N VAL A 60 10.06 29.91 16.46
CA VAL A 60 10.00 29.62 17.90
C VAL A 60 11.00 28.53 18.28
N SER A 61 10.90 27.37 17.62
CA SER A 61 11.76 26.22 17.87
C SER A 61 11.62 25.18 16.76
N TYR A 62 12.75 24.89 16.11
CA TYR A 62 12.80 23.79 15.16
C TYR A 62 12.54 22.43 15.81
N VAL A 63 12.88 22.25 17.10
CA VAL A 63 12.55 21.01 17.82
C VAL A 63 11.04 20.84 17.96
N LEU A 64 10.31 21.89 18.32
CA LEU A 64 8.83 21.84 18.36
C LEU A 64 8.24 21.58 16.97
N THR A 65 8.84 22.16 15.93
CA THR A 65 8.47 21.89 14.53
C THR A 65 8.62 20.41 14.19
N LEU A 66 9.75 19.80 14.56
CA LEU A 66 10.00 18.38 14.34
C LEU A 66 9.05 17.48 15.16
N LEU A 67 8.73 17.84 16.40
CA LEU A 67 7.73 17.10 17.19
C LEU A 67 6.33 17.17 16.56
N LEU A 68 5.92 18.34 16.06
CA LEU A 68 4.65 18.51 15.36
C LEU A 68 4.62 17.82 13.99
N SER A 69 5.78 17.58 13.38
CA SER A 69 5.88 16.84 12.12
C SER A 69 5.36 15.40 12.22
N ILE A 70 5.42 14.77 13.41
CA ILE A 70 4.97 13.39 13.63
C ILE A 70 3.46 13.23 13.39
N PRO A 71 2.56 13.93 14.12
CA PRO A 71 1.12 13.84 13.85
C PRO A 71 0.75 14.43 12.48
N THR A 72 1.46 15.48 12.02
CA THR A 72 1.22 16.08 10.68
C THR A 72 1.51 15.07 9.56
N ALA A 73 2.59 14.29 9.67
CA ALA A 73 2.91 13.21 8.76
C ALA A 73 1.87 12.07 8.83
N GLY A 74 1.32 11.79 10.00
CA GLY A 74 0.19 10.87 10.16
C GLY A 74 -1.05 11.30 9.35
N PHE A 75 -1.39 12.60 9.37
CA PHE A 75 -2.50 13.12 8.56
C PHE A 75 -2.18 13.16 7.07
N LEU A 76 -0.92 13.38 6.69
CA LEU A 76 -0.47 13.24 5.30
C LEU A 76 -0.59 11.79 4.81
N LEU A 77 -0.22 10.81 5.64
CA LEU A 77 -0.43 9.39 5.37
C LEU A 77 -1.93 9.08 5.24
N ARG A 78 -2.79 9.58 6.12
CA ARG A 78 -4.24 9.38 6.00
C ARG A 78 -4.79 10.00 4.72
N THR A 79 -4.29 11.17 4.31
CA THR A 79 -4.61 11.81 3.04
C THR A 79 -4.20 10.95 1.83
N TYR A 80 -3.07 10.25 1.93
CA TYR A 80 -2.67 9.26 0.93
C TYR A 80 -3.68 8.10 0.83
N ILE A 81 -4.26 7.63 1.95
CA ILE A 81 -5.30 6.58 1.92
C ILE A 81 -6.59 7.07 1.25
N VAL A 82 -6.99 8.32 1.47
CA VAL A 82 -8.12 8.92 0.74
C VAL A 82 -7.85 8.98 -0.77
N PHE A 83 -6.63 9.41 -1.14
CA PHE A 83 -6.16 9.40 -2.53
C PHE A 83 -6.24 7.99 -3.14
N HIS A 84 -5.75 7.00 -2.42
CA HIS A 84 -5.72 5.59 -2.81
C HIS A 84 -7.12 5.04 -3.07
N ASP A 85 -8.08 5.25 -2.16
CA ASP A 85 -9.47 4.81 -2.34
C ASP A 85 -10.15 5.50 -3.53
N CYS A 86 -9.86 6.78 -3.73
CA CYS A 86 -10.33 7.50 -4.91
C CYS A 86 -9.78 6.90 -6.21
N ALA A 87 -8.55 6.37 -6.21
CA ALA A 87 -7.97 5.69 -7.36
C ALA A 87 -8.72 4.39 -7.70
N HIS A 88 -9.23 3.68 -6.69
CA HIS A 88 -10.13 2.53 -6.88
C HIS A 88 -11.55 2.92 -7.31
N GLY A 89 -11.89 4.21 -7.21
CA GLY A 89 -13.20 4.73 -7.60
C GLY A 89 -14.31 4.37 -6.61
N ASN A 90 -13.94 4.04 -5.37
CA ASN A 90 -14.86 3.51 -4.35
C ASN A 90 -15.11 4.49 -3.19
N PHE A 91 -14.40 5.62 -3.14
CA PHE A 91 -14.45 6.57 -2.04
C PHE A 91 -15.69 7.45 -2.15
N MET A 92 -15.94 8.03 -3.31
CA MET A 92 -17.11 8.89 -3.57
C MET A 92 -18.23 8.12 -4.31
N PRO A 93 -19.50 8.53 -4.18
CA PRO A 93 -20.61 7.90 -4.91
C PRO A 93 -20.51 7.97 -6.43
N THR A 94 -19.78 8.95 -6.98
CA THR A 94 -19.66 9.16 -8.42
C THR A 94 -18.22 9.02 -8.89
N LYS A 95 -18.05 8.53 -10.13
CA LYS A 95 -16.72 8.46 -10.78
C LYS A 95 -16.04 9.83 -10.86
N ARG A 96 -16.82 10.88 -11.14
CA ARG A 96 -16.32 12.27 -11.18
C ARG A 96 -15.86 12.74 -9.80
N GLY A 97 -16.62 12.42 -8.74
CA GLY A 97 -16.23 12.75 -7.36
C GLY A 97 -14.89 12.12 -6.99
N ASN A 98 -14.72 10.82 -7.26
CA ASN A 98 -13.45 10.12 -7.02
C ASN A 98 -12.29 10.73 -7.83
N GLN A 99 -12.55 11.10 -9.09
CA GLN A 99 -11.52 11.73 -9.92
C GLN A 99 -11.11 13.10 -9.39
N VAL A 100 -12.05 13.93 -8.95
CA VAL A 100 -11.77 15.29 -8.43
C VAL A 100 -11.05 15.22 -7.09
N VAL A 101 -11.63 14.49 -6.11
CA VAL A 101 -11.03 14.33 -4.78
C VAL A 101 -9.67 13.67 -4.90
N GLY A 102 -9.59 12.59 -5.68
CA GLY A 102 -8.36 11.85 -5.92
C GLY A 102 -7.25 12.69 -6.53
N VAL A 103 -7.53 13.52 -7.55
CA VAL A 103 -6.51 14.42 -8.12
C VAL A 103 -6.08 15.47 -7.10
N PHE A 104 -7.01 16.05 -6.36
CA PHE A 104 -6.70 17.03 -5.32
C PHE A 104 -5.79 16.44 -4.23
N THR A 105 -6.15 15.30 -3.65
CA THR A 105 -5.33 14.64 -2.64
C THR A 105 -4.02 14.10 -3.21
N ALA A 106 -4.00 13.66 -4.48
CA ALA A 106 -2.79 13.24 -5.16
C ALA A 106 -1.77 14.38 -5.29
N LEU A 107 -2.22 15.62 -5.50
CA LEU A 107 -1.34 16.79 -5.50
C LEU A 107 -0.73 17.07 -4.12
N LEU A 108 -1.48 16.86 -3.03
CA LEU A 108 -0.95 17.02 -1.67
C LEU A 108 0.13 15.99 -1.34
N VAL A 109 0.01 14.77 -1.88
CA VAL A 109 0.99 13.68 -1.71
C VAL A 109 1.96 13.55 -2.88
N TYR A 110 2.04 14.57 -3.73
CA TYR A 110 3.00 14.73 -4.81
C TYR A 110 3.01 13.54 -5.77
N THR A 111 1.83 13.07 -6.20
CA THR A 111 1.67 11.83 -6.99
C THR A 111 0.79 12.06 -8.23
N PRO A 112 1.17 11.55 -9.42
CA PRO A 112 0.36 11.70 -10.62
C PRO A 112 -0.82 10.71 -10.63
N PHE A 113 -2.03 11.20 -10.31
CA PHE A 113 -3.20 10.37 -10.04
C PHE A 113 -3.50 9.25 -11.06
N SER A 114 -3.55 9.55 -12.36
CA SER A 114 -3.92 8.52 -13.36
C SER A 114 -2.81 7.52 -13.60
N ALA A 115 -1.55 7.94 -13.51
CA ALA A 115 -0.39 7.06 -13.65
C ALA A 115 -0.29 6.11 -12.45
N TRP A 116 -0.41 6.65 -11.24
CA TRP A 116 -0.43 5.86 -10.03
C TRP A 116 -1.62 4.90 -9.98
N ARG A 117 -2.83 5.35 -10.33
CA ARG A 117 -4.01 4.46 -10.43
C ARG A 117 -3.78 3.28 -11.37
N HIS A 118 -3.10 3.50 -12.49
CA HIS A 118 -2.79 2.42 -13.43
C HIS A 118 -1.80 1.42 -12.84
N SER A 119 -0.67 1.89 -12.31
CA SER A 119 0.34 1.03 -11.68
C SER A 119 -0.25 0.27 -10.48
N HIS A 120 -1.06 0.92 -9.66
CA HIS A 120 -1.69 0.27 -8.51
C HIS A 120 -2.74 -0.76 -8.93
N ALA A 121 -3.49 -0.53 -10.00
CA ALA A 121 -4.40 -1.54 -10.55
C ALA A 121 -3.64 -2.76 -11.11
N MET A 122 -2.43 -2.58 -11.65
CA MET A 122 -1.56 -3.69 -12.07
C MET A 122 -1.09 -4.48 -10.85
N HIS A 123 -0.62 -3.80 -9.80
CA HIS A 123 -0.26 -4.44 -8.53
C HIS A 123 -1.39 -5.32 -7.98
N HIS A 124 -2.63 -4.84 -7.93
CA HIS A 124 -3.78 -5.67 -7.52
C HIS A 124 -4.03 -6.88 -8.43
N ALA A 125 -3.69 -6.79 -9.71
CA ALA A 125 -3.89 -7.85 -10.68
C ALA A 125 -2.74 -8.88 -10.76
N SER A 126 -1.60 -8.61 -10.11
CA SER A 126 -0.39 -9.45 -10.18
C SER A 126 0.32 -9.64 -8.83
N ALA A 127 -0.20 -9.12 -7.72
CA ALA A 127 0.40 -9.32 -6.40
C ALA A 127 0.54 -10.82 -6.10
N GLY A 128 1.72 -11.25 -5.65
CA GLY A 128 2.03 -12.65 -5.41
C GLY A 128 2.21 -13.51 -6.67
N ASP A 129 2.16 -12.94 -7.88
CA ASP A 129 2.50 -13.64 -9.13
C ASP A 129 3.97 -13.41 -9.46
N LEU A 130 4.79 -14.45 -9.40
CA LEU A 130 6.21 -14.35 -9.68
C LEU A 130 6.47 -13.84 -11.09
N ASP A 131 5.78 -14.33 -12.11
CA ASP A 131 6.11 -14.00 -13.51
C ASP A 131 5.65 -12.60 -13.92
N ARG A 132 4.64 -12.05 -13.23
CA ARG A 132 4.05 -10.74 -13.54
C ARG A 132 4.43 -9.62 -12.54
N ARG A 133 5.30 -9.91 -11.56
CA ARG A 133 5.71 -8.94 -10.51
C ARG A 133 6.46 -7.73 -11.04
N GLY A 134 6.39 -6.63 -10.29
CA GLY A 134 7.28 -5.47 -10.44
C GLY A 134 6.61 -4.14 -10.77
N ASP A 135 5.38 -4.16 -11.27
CA ASP A 135 4.59 -2.93 -11.46
C ASP A 135 3.82 -2.60 -10.17
N GLY A 136 4.35 -1.65 -9.40
CA GLY A 136 3.76 -1.21 -8.13
C GLY A 136 4.20 -2.03 -6.91
N ASP A 137 4.95 -3.12 -7.12
CA ASP A 137 5.51 -3.95 -6.05
C ASP A 137 6.85 -3.42 -5.54
N VAL A 138 7.18 -3.76 -4.29
CA VAL A 138 8.56 -3.69 -3.83
C VAL A 138 9.34 -4.84 -4.46
N PRO A 139 10.45 -4.58 -5.19
CA PRO A 139 11.22 -5.63 -5.82
C PRO A 139 11.57 -6.75 -4.84
N THR A 140 11.20 -7.97 -5.21
CA THR A 140 11.47 -9.19 -4.45
C THR A 140 12.07 -10.21 -5.40
N MET A 141 13.34 -10.54 -5.15
CA MET A 141 14.06 -11.59 -5.86
C MET A 141 13.78 -12.94 -5.25
N THR A 142 13.86 -13.97 -6.08
CA THR A 142 13.93 -15.34 -5.59
C THR A 142 15.36 -15.73 -5.19
N VAL A 143 15.53 -16.85 -4.49
CA VAL A 143 16.86 -17.37 -4.13
C VAL A 143 17.62 -17.78 -5.40
N ALA A 144 16.95 -18.38 -6.39
CA ALA A 144 17.57 -18.74 -7.67
C ALA A 144 18.08 -17.50 -8.42
N GLU A 145 17.27 -16.44 -8.49
CA GLU A 145 17.65 -15.17 -9.10
C GLU A 145 18.82 -14.50 -8.38
N TRP A 146 18.79 -14.50 -7.05
CA TRP A 146 19.89 -14.01 -6.25
C TRP A 146 21.19 -14.75 -6.55
N ASN A 147 21.13 -16.08 -6.68
CA ASN A 147 22.29 -16.95 -6.92
C ASN A 147 22.90 -16.75 -8.32
N THR A 148 22.12 -16.36 -9.31
CA THR A 148 22.62 -16.07 -10.68
C THR A 148 22.91 -14.58 -10.92
N ALA A 149 22.42 -13.68 -10.06
CA ALA A 149 22.63 -12.25 -10.19
C ALA A 149 24.11 -11.83 -10.09
N SER A 150 24.50 -10.85 -10.91
CA SER A 150 25.82 -10.24 -10.86
C SER A 150 26.09 -9.54 -9.52
N ARG A 151 27.36 -9.32 -9.17
CA ARG A 151 27.75 -8.60 -7.93
C ARG A 151 27.10 -7.21 -7.83
N GLY A 152 27.01 -6.49 -8.95
CA GLY A 152 26.37 -5.18 -9.01
C GLY A 152 24.86 -5.27 -8.72
N LYS A 153 24.17 -6.24 -9.33
CA LYS A 153 22.72 -6.42 -9.12
C LYS A 153 22.40 -6.86 -7.68
N ARG A 154 23.24 -7.71 -7.10
CA ARG A 154 23.15 -8.08 -5.68
C ARG A 154 23.34 -6.88 -4.74
N LEU A 155 24.28 -5.99 -5.05
CA LEU A 155 24.49 -4.77 -4.27
C LEU A 155 23.28 -3.84 -4.37
N GLU A 156 22.79 -3.56 -5.58
CA GLU A 156 21.58 -2.77 -5.81
C GLU A 156 20.40 -3.32 -4.99
N TYR A 157 20.14 -4.63 -5.09
CA TYR A 157 19.06 -5.28 -4.37
C TYR A 157 19.24 -5.22 -2.85
N ARG A 158 20.46 -5.37 -2.33
CA ARG A 158 20.74 -5.20 -0.89
C ARG A 158 20.46 -3.79 -0.40
N LEU A 159 20.80 -2.78 -1.20
CA LEU A 159 20.56 -1.38 -0.85
C LEU A 159 19.05 -1.08 -0.84
N THR A 160 18.31 -1.53 -1.86
CA THR A 160 16.85 -1.34 -1.92
C THR A 160 16.12 -2.11 -0.81
N ARG A 161 16.62 -3.29 -0.41
CA ARG A 161 16.08 -4.11 0.68
C ARG A 161 16.62 -3.75 2.07
N SER A 162 17.45 -2.73 2.21
CA SER A 162 17.92 -2.25 3.51
C SER A 162 16.81 -1.43 4.19
N PRO A 163 16.32 -1.81 5.38
CA PRO A 163 15.25 -1.05 6.07
C PRO A 163 15.59 0.43 6.25
N TRP A 164 16.84 0.74 6.61
CA TRP A 164 17.28 2.12 6.78
C TRP A 164 17.17 2.92 5.48
N ILE A 165 17.64 2.37 4.36
CA ILE A 165 17.54 3.05 3.07
C ILE A 165 16.08 3.14 2.65
N MET A 166 15.35 2.03 2.69
CA MET A 166 13.98 1.92 2.19
C MET A 166 13.00 2.84 2.90
N PHE A 167 13.16 3.07 4.21
CA PHE A 167 12.22 3.89 4.99
C PHE A 167 12.72 5.32 5.26
N THR A 168 13.92 5.70 4.81
CA THR A 168 14.41 7.09 4.96
C THR A 168 14.73 7.77 3.62
N ILE A 169 15.53 7.12 2.77
CA ILE A 169 15.90 7.61 1.43
C ILE A 169 14.87 7.17 0.39
N GLY A 170 14.34 5.95 0.55
CA GLY A 170 13.30 5.37 -0.30
C GLY A 170 12.08 6.26 -0.49
N PRO A 171 11.51 6.90 0.55
CA PRO A 171 10.41 7.86 0.42
C PRO A 171 10.73 9.03 -0.52
N PHE A 172 11.94 9.59 -0.43
CA PHE A 172 12.34 10.68 -1.30
C PHE A 172 12.39 10.23 -2.75
N TYR A 173 12.99 9.05 -3.02
CA TYR A 173 13.00 8.49 -4.35
C TYR A 173 11.57 8.19 -4.86
N ALA A 174 10.79 7.43 -4.09
CA ALA A 174 9.48 6.91 -4.49
C ALA A 174 8.39 7.99 -4.61
N LEU A 175 8.48 9.08 -3.86
CA LEU A 175 7.47 10.15 -3.86
C LEU A 175 7.90 11.40 -4.64
N VAL A 176 9.18 11.77 -4.56
CA VAL A 176 9.67 13.04 -5.14
C VAL A 176 10.28 12.84 -6.52
N LEU A 177 11.04 11.77 -6.74
CA LEU A 177 11.81 11.57 -7.98
C LEU A 177 11.12 10.64 -8.97
N GLN A 178 10.86 9.39 -8.58
CA GLN A 178 10.33 8.33 -9.44
C GLN A 178 9.02 8.72 -10.14
N PRO A 179 8.01 9.32 -9.45
CA PRO A 179 6.73 9.61 -10.10
C PRO A 179 6.79 10.77 -11.11
N ARG A 180 7.95 11.41 -11.27
CA ARG A 180 8.18 12.48 -12.25
C ARG A 180 8.62 11.92 -13.61
N LEU A 181 9.02 10.65 -13.65
CA LEU A 181 9.58 9.98 -14.82
C LEU A 181 8.49 9.19 -15.57
N TRP A 182 8.59 9.11 -16.89
CA TRP A 182 7.72 8.29 -17.74
C TRP A 182 8.52 7.64 -18.86
N LYS A 183 8.05 6.48 -19.34
CA LYS A 183 8.62 5.82 -20.52
C LYS A 183 7.99 6.40 -21.78
N ARG A 184 8.76 6.51 -22.87
CA ARG A 184 8.23 6.98 -24.16
C ARG A 184 7.12 6.07 -24.72
N THR A 185 7.13 4.80 -24.32
CA THR A 185 6.14 3.78 -24.68
C THR A 185 4.87 3.84 -23.83
N ASP A 186 4.82 4.65 -22.76
CA ASP A 186 3.62 4.78 -21.94
C ASP A 186 2.48 5.39 -22.74
N ARG A 187 1.24 4.97 -22.45
CA ARG A 187 0.05 5.54 -23.11
C ARG A 187 0.00 7.07 -22.91
N PRO A 188 -0.45 7.87 -23.91
CA PRO A 188 -0.49 9.33 -23.80
C PRO A 188 -1.20 9.86 -22.55
N ARG A 189 -2.26 9.17 -22.11
CA ARG A 189 -2.98 9.50 -20.86
C ARG A 189 -2.07 9.46 -19.61
N ILE A 190 -1.19 8.45 -19.52
CA ILE A 190 -0.26 8.27 -18.40
C ILE A 190 0.81 9.37 -18.45
N GLN A 191 1.41 9.58 -19.62
CA GLN A 191 2.40 10.65 -19.83
C GLN A 191 1.82 12.03 -19.49
N ASN A 192 0.60 12.33 -19.95
CA ASN A 192 -0.05 13.61 -19.69
C ASN A 192 -0.38 13.78 -18.19
N SER A 193 -0.77 12.70 -17.50
CA SER A 193 -0.96 12.74 -16.04
C SER A 193 0.32 13.12 -15.32
N ILE A 194 1.46 12.57 -15.72
CA ILE A 194 2.77 12.86 -15.12
C ILE A 194 3.20 14.29 -15.44
N LYS A 195 3.16 14.69 -16.72
CA LYS A 195 3.54 16.04 -17.17
C LYS A 195 2.72 17.13 -16.48
N LEU A 196 1.40 16.99 -16.44
CA LEU A 196 0.53 17.98 -15.80
C LEU A 196 0.82 18.08 -14.31
N THR A 197 0.99 16.94 -13.62
CA THR A 197 1.36 16.92 -12.20
C THR A 197 2.71 17.58 -11.97
N ASN A 198 3.72 17.33 -12.82
CA ASN A 198 5.03 17.97 -12.72
C ASN A 198 4.92 19.50 -12.83
N ILE A 199 4.18 20.00 -13.82
CA ILE A 199 3.98 21.45 -14.01
C ILE A 199 3.26 22.04 -12.79
N THR A 200 2.17 21.42 -12.33
CA THR A 200 1.43 21.89 -11.16
C THR A 200 2.29 21.91 -9.91
N LEU A 201 3.09 20.87 -9.66
CA LEU A 201 3.97 20.80 -8.49
C LEU A 201 5.10 21.83 -8.58
N VAL A 202 5.69 22.07 -9.76
CA VAL A 202 6.71 23.12 -9.92
C VAL A 202 6.13 24.49 -9.58
N VAL A 203 4.93 24.81 -10.08
CA VAL A 203 4.27 26.09 -9.76
C VAL A 203 3.93 26.17 -8.27
N ALA A 204 3.33 25.12 -7.69
CA ALA A 204 2.94 25.11 -6.29
C ALA A 204 4.14 25.23 -5.35
N VAL A 205 5.21 24.45 -5.59
CA VAL A 205 6.45 24.51 -4.81
C VAL A 205 7.15 25.86 -4.99
N ALA A 206 7.17 26.43 -6.21
CA ALA A 206 7.74 27.75 -6.43
C ALA A 206 6.98 28.83 -5.64
N VAL A 207 5.65 28.80 -5.66
CA VAL A 207 4.81 29.72 -4.87
C VAL A 207 5.09 29.57 -3.37
N LEU A 208 5.15 28.33 -2.86
CA LEU A 208 5.50 28.09 -1.46
C LEU A 208 6.89 28.64 -1.15
N CYS A 209 7.92 28.32 -1.94
CA CYS A 209 9.27 28.84 -1.75
C CYS A 209 9.34 30.37 -1.78
N VAL A 210 8.50 31.05 -2.57
CA VAL A 210 8.41 32.52 -2.57
C VAL A 210 7.76 33.05 -1.29
N VAL A 211 6.70 32.39 -0.80
CA VAL A 211 5.95 32.82 0.39
C VAL A 211 6.72 32.59 1.69
N MET A 212 7.31 31.41 1.87
CA MET A 212 7.99 31.02 3.12
C MET A 212 9.52 31.13 3.06
N GLY A 213 10.10 31.24 1.86
CA GLY A 213 11.53 31.05 1.64
C GLY A 213 11.87 29.56 1.42
N PRO A 214 12.85 29.25 0.54
CA PRO A 214 13.17 27.87 0.18
C PRO A 214 13.72 27.04 1.36
N VAL A 215 14.46 27.67 2.28
CA VAL A 215 15.01 26.98 3.46
C VAL A 215 13.88 26.56 4.41
N ALA A 216 12.94 27.46 4.70
CA ALA A 216 11.78 27.17 5.54
C ALA A 216 10.89 26.08 4.91
N PHE A 217 10.67 26.15 3.59
CA PHE A 217 9.95 25.12 2.86
C PHE A 217 10.59 23.74 3.04
N LEU A 218 11.91 23.63 2.83
CA LEU A 218 12.61 22.36 3.02
C LEU A 218 12.58 21.89 4.47
N ALA A 219 12.72 22.81 5.44
CA ALA A 219 12.69 22.50 6.87
C ALA A 219 11.33 21.92 7.32
N VAL A 220 10.22 22.33 6.70
CA VAL A 220 8.88 21.79 6.97
C VAL A 220 8.59 20.54 6.13
N GLN A 221 8.87 20.59 4.83
CA GLN A 221 8.46 19.55 3.89
C GLN A 221 9.29 18.26 4.03
N LEU A 222 10.60 18.36 4.25
CA LEU A 222 11.49 17.19 4.27
C LEU A 222 11.15 16.19 5.39
N PRO A 223 10.92 16.62 6.66
CA PRO A 223 10.45 15.72 7.71
C PRO A 223 9.15 15.00 7.33
N LEU A 224 8.20 15.69 6.70
CA LEU A 224 6.92 15.11 6.30
C LEU A 224 7.08 14.04 5.21
N VAL A 225 7.94 14.29 4.21
CA VAL A 225 8.24 13.30 3.16
C VAL A 225 8.86 12.05 3.76
N VAL A 226 9.83 12.20 4.66
CA VAL A 226 10.52 11.06 5.30
C VAL A 226 9.57 10.30 6.22
N LEU A 227 8.84 11.00 7.10
CA LEU A 227 7.96 10.35 8.08
C LEU A 227 6.73 9.72 7.43
N ALA A 228 5.97 10.48 6.63
CA ALA A 228 4.75 9.98 6.01
C ALA A 228 5.06 8.95 4.93
N GLY A 229 6.07 9.22 4.08
CA GLY A 229 6.47 8.30 3.04
C GLY A 229 7.16 7.05 3.58
N GLY A 230 7.99 7.18 4.63
CA GLY A 230 8.60 6.04 5.31
C GLY A 230 7.54 5.14 5.96
N ALA A 231 6.59 5.73 6.69
CA ALA A 231 5.46 5.02 7.28
C ALA A 231 4.56 4.38 6.21
N GLY A 232 4.28 5.08 5.11
CA GLY A 232 3.50 4.56 3.99
C GLY A 232 4.17 3.37 3.31
N ILE A 233 5.45 3.51 2.91
CA ILE A 233 6.21 2.39 2.33
C ILE A 233 6.25 1.21 3.31
N TRP A 234 6.50 1.46 4.60
CA TRP A 234 6.50 0.41 5.61
C TRP A 234 5.16 -0.33 5.68
N LEU A 235 4.05 0.41 5.71
CA LEU A 235 2.70 -0.14 5.82
C LEU A 235 2.38 -1.12 4.70
N PHE A 236 2.59 -0.74 3.44
CA PHE A 236 2.33 -1.62 2.29
C PHE A 236 3.39 -2.72 2.15
N PHE A 237 4.65 -2.42 2.51
CA PHE A 237 5.72 -3.41 2.45
C PHE A 237 5.49 -4.58 3.40
N VAL A 238 5.27 -4.32 4.69
CA VAL A 238 5.12 -5.40 5.70
C VAL A 238 3.88 -6.24 5.44
N GLN A 239 2.86 -5.66 4.81
CA GLN A 239 1.61 -6.34 4.53
C GLN A 239 1.73 -7.44 3.46
N HIS A 240 2.82 -7.46 2.68
CA HIS A 240 3.22 -8.53 1.76
C HIS A 240 4.57 -9.17 2.11
N GLN A 241 5.09 -8.89 3.31
CA GLN A 241 6.40 -9.34 3.74
C GLN A 241 6.26 -10.12 5.06
N TYR A 242 5.95 -11.40 4.96
CA TYR A 242 5.94 -12.35 6.07
C TYR A 242 6.29 -13.74 5.53
N GLU A 243 6.68 -14.64 6.42
CA GLU A 243 7.32 -15.91 6.04
C GLU A 243 6.48 -16.70 5.03
N ASP A 244 5.23 -16.97 5.37
CA ASP A 244 4.31 -17.78 4.56
C ASP A 244 3.49 -16.94 3.57
N ALA A 245 4.01 -15.79 3.12
CA ALA A 245 3.32 -14.98 2.12
C ALA A 245 3.16 -15.74 0.81
N TYR A 246 1.96 -15.69 0.22
CA TYR A 246 1.66 -16.34 -1.06
C TYR A 246 2.49 -15.73 -2.21
N TRP A 247 3.31 -16.57 -2.84
CA TRP A 247 3.97 -16.32 -4.11
C TRP A 247 3.91 -17.57 -4.97
N GLU A 248 3.35 -17.45 -6.16
CA GLU A 248 3.19 -18.55 -7.10
C GLU A 248 3.55 -18.09 -8.53
N ASN A 249 3.91 -19.03 -9.39
CA ASN A 249 4.06 -18.76 -10.82
C ASN A 249 2.67 -18.55 -11.46
N SER A 250 2.61 -17.91 -12.63
CA SER A 250 1.35 -17.53 -13.28
C SER A 250 0.38 -18.69 -13.50
N ASP A 251 0.88 -19.90 -13.74
CA ASP A 251 0.04 -21.09 -13.97
C ASP A 251 -0.71 -21.57 -12.72
N SER A 252 -0.15 -21.30 -11.53
CA SER A 252 -0.69 -21.72 -10.23
C SER A 252 -1.33 -20.56 -9.45
N TRP A 253 -1.23 -19.33 -9.98
CA TRP A 253 -1.68 -18.13 -9.29
C TRP A 253 -3.21 -18.01 -9.29
N ASP A 254 -3.80 -17.81 -8.12
CA ASP A 254 -5.22 -17.47 -7.95
C ASP A 254 -5.38 -16.12 -7.24
N TYR A 255 -6.23 -15.26 -7.80
CA TYR A 255 -6.44 -13.90 -7.29
C TYR A 255 -6.98 -13.88 -5.84
N ALA A 256 -7.92 -14.76 -5.51
CA ALA A 256 -8.54 -14.77 -4.19
C ALA A 256 -7.58 -15.33 -3.14
N GLU A 257 -6.81 -16.37 -3.49
CA GLU A 257 -5.74 -16.88 -2.62
C GLU A 257 -4.63 -15.84 -2.41
N ALA A 258 -4.17 -15.19 -3.48
CA ALA A 258 -3.18 -14.12 -3.39
C ALA A 258 -3.67 -12.96 -2.50
N ALA A 259 -4.97 -12.62 -2.55
CA ALA A 259 -5.54 -11.63 -1.66
C ALA A 259 -5.62 -12.10 -0.20
N LEU A 260 -6.06 -13.33 0.06
CA LEU A 260 -6.29 -13.86 1.42
C LEU A 260 -5.01 -14.30 2.13
N GLN A 261 -4.04 -14.83 1.39
CA GLN A 261 -2.82 -15.45 1.91
C GLN A 261 -1.55 -14.71 1.47
N GLY A 262 -1.62 -13.88 0.42
CA GLY A 262 -0.52 -13.02 -0.02
C GLY A 262 -0.58 -11.60 0.53
N SER A 263 -1.62 -11.28 1.30
CA SER A 263 -1.67 -10.04 2.09
C SER A 263 -2.22 -10.30 3.49
N SER A 264 -1.89 -9.42 4.43
CA SER A 264 -2.13 -9.66 5.86
C SER A 264 -3.14 -8.69 6.49
N TYR A 265 -3.60 -9.04 7.68
CA TYR A 265 -4.14 -8.11 8.66
C TYR A 265 -3.02 -7.57 9.55
N LEU A 266 -2.58 -6.34 9.30
CA LEU A 266 -1.71 -5.61 10.23
C LEU A 266 -2.55 -5.04 11.38
N LYS A 267 -2.49 -5.69 12.54
CA LYS A 267 -3.26 -5.33 13.74
C LYS A 267 -2.62 -4.14 14.44
N LEU A 268 -3.04 -2.94 14.03
CA LEU A 268 -2.58 -1.67 14.59
C LEU A 268 -3.39 -1.24 15.82
N PRO A 269 -2.76 -0.60 16.83
CA PRO A 269 -3.47 0.14 17.87
C PRO A 269 -4.37 1.23 17.26
N LYS A 270 -5.45 1.62 17.94
CA LYS A 270 -6.48 2.52 17.39
C LYS A 270 -5.96 3.85 16.84
N VAL A 271 -4.94 4.43 17.45
CA VAL A 271 -4.30 5.67 16.96
C VAL A 271 -3.61 5.45 15.62
N LEU A 272 -2.83 4.38 15.46
CA LEU A 272 -2.17 4.06 14.19
C LEU A 272 -3.17 3.57 13.15
N GLN A 273 -4.21 2.84 13.57
CA GLN A 273 -5.33 2.45 12.71
C GLN A 273 -6.06 3.68 12.15
N PHE A 274 -6.20 4.74 12.95
CA PHE A 274 -6.71 6.03 12.49
C PHE A 274 -5.78 6.64 11.43
N PHE A 275 -4.50 6.85 11.68
CA PHE A 275 -3.63 7.48 10.67
C PHE A 275 -3.45 6.66 9.39
N SER A 276 -3.49 5.33 9.49
CA SER A 276 -3.47 4.42 8.35
C SER A 276 -4.82 4.27 7.63
N GLY A 277 -5.87 4.96 8.09
CA GLY A 277 -7.21 4.86 7.50
C GLY A 277 -7.69 3.42 7.37
N ASN A 278 -7.50 2.56 8.38
CA ASN A 278 -7.86 1.13 8.34
C ASN A 278 -7.18 0.27 7.25
N ILE A 279 -6.26 0.78 6.44
CA ILE A 279 -5.61 -0.03 5.38
C ILE A 279 -4.78 -1.20 5.93
N GLY A 280 -4.54 -1.20 7.25
CA GLY A 280 -4.10 -2.36 8.04
C GLY A 280 -4.80 -3.66 7.68
N LEU A 281 -6.08 -3.61 7.31
CA LEU A 281 -6.92 -4.72 6.87
C LEU A 281 -6.71 -5.00 5.36
N HIS A 282 -5.46 -5.25 4.97
CA HIS A 282 -5.05 -5.28 3.57
C HIS A 282 -5.64 -6.45 2.80
N HIS A 283 -5.79 -7.60 3.43
CA HIS A 283 -6.48 -8.78 2.88
C HIS A 283 -7.91 -8.48 2.41
N VAL A 284 -8.70 -7.71 3.16
CA VAL A 284 -10.03 -7.28 2.71
C VAL A 284 -9.89 -6.36 1.50
N HIS A 285 -8.93 -5.43 1.55
CA HIS A 285 -8.69 -4.47 0.49
C HIS A 285 -8.24 -5.14 -0.83
N HIS A 286 -7.32 -6.11 -0.77
CA HIS A 286 -6.87 -6.85 -1.94
C HIS A 286 -7.97 -7.73 -2.51
N LEU A 287 -8.77 -8.37 -1.64
CA LEU A 287 -9.85 -9.23 -2.11
C LEU A 287 -10.95 -8.40 -2.77
N SER A 288 -11.29 -7.25 -2.18
CA SER A 288 -12.22 -6.29 -2.79
C SER A 288 -11.77 -4.86 -2.59
N ALA A 289 -11.02 -4.37 -3.59
CA ALA A 289 -10.62 -2.97 -3.65
C ALA A 289 -11.81 -2.01 -3.87
N LYS A 290 -13.06 -2.49 -3.85
CA LYS A 290 -14.28 -1.68 -3.86
C LYS A 290 -14.78 -1.33 -2.46
N VAL A 291 -14.28 -1.97 -1.41
CA VAL A 291 -14.64 -1.61 -0.04
C VAL A 291 -13.84 -0.37 0.36
N PRO A 292 -14.48 0.79 0.62
CA PRO A 292 -13.76 1.98 1.06
C PRO A 292 -13.20 1.77 2.46
N ASN A 293 -12.13 2.49 2.77
CA ASN A 293 -11.33 2.27 3.96
C ASN A 293 -12.13 2.32 5.28
N TYR A 294 -13.12 3.21 5.37
CA TYR A 294 -13.96 3.40 6.55
C TYR A 294 -14.99 2.27 6.75
N ARG A 295 -15.04 1.29 5.84
CA ARG A 295 -15.85 0.06 5.93
C ARG A 295 -15.03 -1.21 6.03
N LEU A 296 -13.69 -1.16 5.89
CA LEU A 296 -12.84 -2.35 5.94
C LEU A 296 -12.99 -3.13 7.25
N GLN A 297 -13.05 -2.44 8.39
CA GLN A 297 -13.17 -3.10 9.69
C GLN A 297 -14.49 -3.87 9.81
N ALA A 298 -15.61 -3.24 9.44
CA ALA A 298 -16.91 -3.91 9.48
C ALA A 298 -16.96 -5.11 8.51
N ALA A 299 -16.38 -4.95 7.31
CA ALA A 299 -16.27 -6.05 6.36
C ALA A 299 -15.44 -7.23 6.90
N HIS A 300 -14.36 -6.94 7.63
CA HIS A 300 -13.55 -7.95 8.30
C HIS A 300 -14.32 -8.67 9.40
N ASP A 301 -14.93 -7.90 10.32
CA ASP A 301 -15.58 -8.43 11.51
C ASP A 301 -16.82 -9.28 11.16
N ASP A 302 -17.55 -8.90 10.11
CA ASP A 302 -18.83 -9.52 9.73
C ASP A 302 -18.70 -10.67 8.71
N THR A 303 -17.49 -10.96 8.21
CA THR A 303 -17.27 -11.98 7.17
C THR A 303 -16.40 -13.13 7.67
N ASP A 304 -16.99 -14.32 7.75
CA ASP A 304 -16.31 -15.53 8.26
C ASP A 304 -15.04 -15.91 7.51
N LEU A 305 -14.95 -15.59 6.21
CA LEU A 305 -13.78 -15.81 5.37
C LEU A 305 -12.50 -15.18 5.95
N PHE A 306 -12.61 -14.11 6.75
CA PHE A 306 -11.45 -13.39 7.26
C PHE A 306 -11.00 -13.80 8.65
N ARG A 307 -11.59 -14.86 9.23
CA ARG A 307 -11.18 -15.35 10.56
C ARG A 307 -9.78 -15.98 10.55
N ASP A 308 -9.41 -16.61 9.44
CA ASP A 308 -8.18 -17.41 9.30
C ASP A 308 -7.14 -16.78 8.35
N VAL A 309 -7.09 -15.44 8.29
CA VAL A 309 -6.10 -14.70 7.47
C VAL A 309 -4.79 -14.48 8.23
N PRO A 310 -3.65 -14.29 7.53
CA PRO A 310 -2.39 -13.95 8.18
C PRO A 310 -2.50 -12.66 8.99
N VAL A 311 -2.18 -12.70 10.30
CA VAL A 311 -2.23 -11.53 11.19
C VAL A 311 -0.83 -11.13 11.62
N LEU A 312 -0.47 -9.87 11.38
CA LEU A 312 0.78 -9.27 11.84
C LEU A 312 0.53 -8.33 13.02
N SER A 313 1.21 -8.59 14.14
CA SER A 313 1.40 -7.58 15.17
C SER A 313 2.47 -6.56 14.74
N LEU A 314 2.55 -5.41 15.41
CA LEU A 314 3.65 -4.46 15.19
C LEU A 314 5.03 -5.11 15.35
N GLY A 315 5.20 -5.96 16.37
CA GLY A 315 6.46 -6.66 16.59
C GLY A 315 6.79 -7.64 15.47
N THR A 316 5.79 -8.39 14.99
CA THR A 316 5.97 -9.32 13.86
C THR A 316 6.28 -8.57 12.57
N ALA A 317 5.58 -7.48 12.29
CA ALA A 317 5.82 -6.63 11.11
C ALA A 317 7.22 -6.01 11.10
N VAL A 318 7.75 -5.62 12.25
CA VAL A 318 9.15 -5.15 12.36
C VAL A 318 10.14 -6.29 12.11
N ARG A 319 9.90 -7.48 12.67
CA ARG A 319 10.77 -8.64 12.46
C ARG A 319 10.78 -9.10 11.01
N SER A 320 9.65 -9.04 10.32
CA SER A 320 9.51 -9.51 8.94
C SER A 320 10.30 -8.67 7.94
N MET A 321 10.72 -7.45 8.30
CA MET A 321 11.67 -6.66 7.51
C MET A 321 13.03 -7.33 7.33
N ARG A 322 13.35 -8.35 8.14
CA ARG A 322 14.55 -9.19 7.98
C ARG A 322 14.46 -10.16 6.81
N LEU A 323 13.26 -10.43 6.30
CA LEU A 323 13.03 -11.31 5.15
C LEU A 323 13.39 -10.58 3.86
N LYS A 324 14.07 -11.28 2.94
CA LYS A 324 14.79 -10.65 1.82
C LYS A 324 14.56 -11.32 0.49
N LEU A 325 14.39 -12.63 0.46
CA LEU A 325 14.27 -13.40 -0.77
C LEU A 325 13.08 -14.34 -0.65
N TRP A 326 12.42 -14.60 -1.78
CA TRP A 326 11.49 -15.72 -1.87
C TRP A 326 12.26 -17.02 -2.13
N CYS A 327 12.07 -18.04 -1.31
CA CYS A 327 12.65 -19.36 -1.54
C CYS A 327 11.58 -20.27 -2.15
N GLU A 328 11.71 -20.57 -3.44
CA GLU A 328 10.76 -21.38 -4.19
C GLU A 328 10.63 -22.80 -3.61
N ASP A 329 11.75 -23.42 -3.24
CA ASP A 329 11.78 -24.79 -2.69
C ASP A 329 11.07 -24.90 -1.35
N ARG A 330 11.24 -23.89 -0.48
CA ARG A 330 10.64 -23.86 0.86
C ARG A 330 9.26 -23.17 0.88
N LYS A 331 8.81 -22.63 -0.26
CA LYS A 331 7.60 -21.79 -0.40
C LYS A 331 7.44 -20.74 0.70
N ARG A 332 8.52 -20.03 1.03
CA ARG A 332 8.52 -18.99 2.06
C ARG A 332 9.53 -17.89 1.77
N LEU A 333 9.26 -16.70 2.32
CA LEU A 333 10.24 -15.62 2.38
C LEU A 333 11.32 -15.97 3.42
N VAL A 334 12.59 -15.76 3.06
CA VAL A 334 13.76 -16.13 3.87
C VAL A 334 14.71 -14.95 4.12
N THR A 335 15.44 -15.03 5.22
CA THR A 335 16.55 -14.12 5.52
C THR A 335 17.78 -14.41 4.66
N TRP A 336 18.78 -13.51 4.69
CA TRP A 336 20.06 -13.76 4.01
C TRP A 336 20.79 -15.01 4.50
N ALA A 337 20.66 -15.34 5.79
CA ALA A 337 21.32 -16.48 6.39
C ALA A 337 20.68 -17.79 5.93
N GLU A 338 19.34 -17.87 5.98
CA GLU A 338 18.59 -19.03 5.51
C GLU A 338 18.74 -19.27 4.00
N ALA A 339 18.83 -18.20 3.20
CA ALA A 339 19.09 -18.32 1.77
C ALA A 339 20.49 -18.86 1.43
N ALA A 340 21.42 -18.83 2.38
CA ALA A 340 22.75 -19.40 2.23
C ALA A 340 22.84 -20.87 2.71
N GLU A 341 21.80 -21.37 3.38
CA GLU A 341 21.72 -22.78 3.75
C GLU A 341 21.43 -23.65 2.51
N PRO A 342 21.96 -24.87 2.44
CA PRO A 342 21.55 -25.83 1.42
C PRO A 342 20.03 -26.04 1.43
N ALA A 343 19.44 -26.24 0.26
CA ALA A 343 18.05 -26.72 0.19
C ALA A 343 17.96 -28.05 0.97
N PRO A 344 16.90 -28.26 1.79
CA PRO A 344 16.70 -29.56 2.42
C PRO A 344 16.67 -30.62 1.32
N ALA A 345 17.41 -31.72 1.53
CA ALA A 345 17.38 -32.85 0.60
C ALA A 345 15.92 -33.28 0.44
N ALA A 346 15.42 -33.35 -0.81
CA ALA A 346 14.07 -33.83 -1.07
C ALA A 346 13.88 -35.18 -0.38
N ALA A 347 12.86 -35.29 0.48
CA ALA A 347 12.48 -36.57 1.04
C ALA A 347 12.12 -37.49 -0.14
N ALA A 348 12.94 -38.53 -0.33
CA ALA A 348 12.86 -39.47 -1.44
C ALA A 348 11.59 -40.32 -1.41
#